data_AF-A0A529ZXU1-F1
#
_entry.id   AF-A0A529ZXU1-F1
#
_cell.length_a   1.000
_cell.length_b   1.000
_cell.length_c   1.000
_cell.angle_alpha   90.00
_cell.angle_beta   90.00
_cell.angle_gamma   90.00
#
_symmetry.space_group_name_H-M   'P 1'
#
loop_
_entity.id
_entity.type
_entity.pdbx_description
1 polymer ?
#
loop_
_entity_poly.entity_id
_entity_poly.type
_entity_poly.pdbx_seq_one_letter_code
_entity_poly.pdbx_strand_id
1 'polypeptide(L)'
;VTSEWAGASLFDLVQEHLKPFGHEERISLSGPLLTLQSNAVQNLGMAFHELGTNSSKYGALAVDGGHVEITWKVEMGPDARRRFHLLWEETSSAAGIGVAEKNGKEKGVAERKGFGTVVLQRVAPQSLSGSSSLERSDGSLKWALDAPLEAIIVPQLGAETDSDIAV
;
A
#
# COMPACT_ATOMS: atom_id res chain seq x y z
N VAL A 1 -16.25 12.97 25.02
CA VAL A 1 -15.24 11.90 25.18
C VAL A 1 -14.48 11.81 23.87
N THR A 2 -13.36 12.51 23.76
CA THR A 2 -12.46 12.37 22.60
C THR A 2 -11.66 11.11 22.84
N SER A 3 -12.07 9.99 22.24
CA SER A 3 -11.24 8.79 22.19
C SER A 3 -9.95 9.16 21.46
N GLU A 4 -8.86 9.22 22.21
CA GLU A 4 -7.52 9.44 21.70
C GLU A 4 -7.18 8.24 20.81
N TRP A 5 -7.25 8.42 19.49
CA TRP A 5 -6.92 7.38 18.53
C TRP A 5 -5.42 7.12 18.59
N ALA A 6 -5.02 5.93 19.06
CA ALA A 6 -3.62 5.56 19.26
C ALA A 6 -2.86 5.24 17.96
N GLY A 7 -3.51 5.33 16.79
CA GLY A 7 -2.94 4.88 15.52
C GLY A 7 -3.03 3.36 15.33
N ALA A 8 -2.72 2.89 14.12
CA ALA A 8 -2.59 1.47 13.80
C ALA A 8 -1.22 1.20 13.17
N SER A 9 -0.60 0.06 13.45
CA SER A 9 0.65 -0.33 12.77
C SER A 9 0.41 -0.58 11.29
N LEU A 10 1.33 -0.16 10.42
CA LEU A 10 1.26 -0.51 9.00
C LEU A 10 1.32 -2.03 8.78
N PHE A 11 2.11 -2.75 9.58
CA PHE A 11 2.14 -4.21 9.52
C PHE A 11 0.75 -4.81 9.79
N ASP A 12 0.13 -4.41 10.90
CA ASP A 12 -1.18 -4.93 11.32
C ASP A 12 -2.26 -4.59 10.28
N LEU A 13 -2.22 -3.37 9.73
CA LEU A 13 -3.16 -2.93 8.70
C LEU A 13 -3.08 -3.82 7.45
N VAL A 14 -1.86 -4.10 6.96
CA VAL A 14 -1.65 -4.96 5.81
C VAL A 14 -2.12 -6.39 6.11
N GLN A 15 -1.75 -6.94 7.26
CA GLN A 15 -2.16 -8.28 7.66
C GLN A 15 -3.68 -8.41 7.77
N GLU A 16 -4.35 -7.45 8.40
CA GLU A 16 -5.81 -7.44 8.54
C GLU A 16 -6.51 -7.45 7.19
N HIS A 17 -6.02 -6.65 6.24
CA HIS A 17 -6.64 -6.52 4.92
C HIS A 17 -6.33 -7.70 3.99
N LEU A 18 -5.21 -8.40 4.20
CA LEU A 18 -4.82 -9.53 3.36
C LEU A 18 -5.24 -10.90 3.90
N LYS A 19 -5.50 -11.01 5.21
CA LYS A 19 -5.98 -12.23 5.87
C LYS A 19 -7.16 -12.91 5.16
N PRO A 20 -8.17 -12.20 4.63
CA PRO A 20 -9.30 -12.83 3.93
C PRO A 20 -8.91 -13.58 2.64
N PHE A 21 -7.76 -13.27 2.04
CA PHE A 21 -7.30 -13.89 0.79
C PHE A 21 -6.41 -15.13 1.02
N GLY A 22 -6.04 -15.42 2.27
CA GLY A 22 -5.18 -16.55 2.64
C GLY A 22 -3.76 -16.42 2.08
N HIS A 23 -3.08 -17.55 1.96
CA HIS A 23 -1.73 -17.64 1.36
C HIS A 23 -0.67 -16.77 2.04
N GLU A 24 -0.73 -16.69 3.38
CA GLU A 24 0.23 -15.93 4.19
C GLU A 24 1.68 -16.35 3.91
N GLU A 25 1.91 -17.62 3.52
CA GLU A 25 3.22 -18.15 3.11
C GLU A 25 3.76 -17.56 1.80
N ARG A 26 2.91 -16.93 0.99
CA ARG A 26 3.24 -16.30 -0.30
C ARG A 26 3.18 -14.78 -0.24
N ILE A 27 3.07 -14.23 0.97
CA ILE A 27 3.03 -12.79 1.23
C ILE A 27 4.19 -12.45 2.14
N SER A 28 5.03 -11.50 1.71
CA SER A 28 6.17 -11.01 2.49
C SER A 28 6.03 -9.53 2.79
N LEU A 29 6.31 -9.15 4.03
CA LEU A 29 6.19 -7.79 4.55
C LEU A 29 7.56 -7.34 5.07
N SER A 30 8.04 -6.17 4.66
CA SER A 30 9.33 -5.64 5.15
C SER A 30 9.36 -4.11 5.19
N GLY A 31 9.79 -3.56 6.31
CA GLY A 31 9.95 -2.12 6.49
C GLY A 31 10.04 -1.71 7.96
N PRO A 32 10.29 -0.43 8.26
CA PRO A 32 10.31 0.07 9.62
C PRO A 32 8.93 0.02 10.27
N LEU A 33 8.88 -0.06 11.60
CA LEU A 33 7.62 0.08 12.34
C LEU A 33 7.07 1.50 12.17
N LEU A 34 5.83 1.61 11.66
CA LEU A 34 5.14 2.88 11.45
C LEU A 34 3.75 2.82 12.09
N THR A 35 3.46 3.77 12.97
CA THR A 35 2.12 3.98 13.54
C THR A 35 1.38 5.01 12.71
N LEU A 36 0.34 4.56 12.02
CA LEU A 36 -0.42 5.30 11.03
C LEU A 36 -1.47 6.22 11.67
N GLN A 37 -1.60 7.42 11.12
CA GLN A 37 -2.73 8.31 11.44
C GLN A 37 -4.03 7.84 10.78
N SER A 38 -5.18 8.27 11.27
CA SER A 38 -6.49 7.77 10.81
C SER A 38 -6.72 7.90 9.30
N ASN A 39 -6.32 9.04 8.71
CA ASN A 39 -6.43 9.25 7.26
C ASN A 39 -5.58 8.24 6.47
N ALA A 40 -4.37 7.94 6.95
CA ALA A 40 -3.50 6.93 6.35
C ALA A 40 -4.08 5.52 6.49
N VAL A 41 -4.59 5.16 7.67
CA VAL A 41 -5.25 3.87 7.91
C VAL A 41 -6.38 3.64 6.90
N GLN A 42 -7.26 4.62 6.73
CA GLN A 42 -8.40 4.49 5.82
C GLN A 42 -7.97 4.32 4.35
N ASN A 43 -7.08 5.18 3.86
CA ASN A 43 -6.72 5.19 2.45
C ASN A 43 -5.80 4.04 2.07
N LEU A 44 -4.83 3.69 2.93
CA LEU A 44 -3.96 2.53 2.72
C LEU A 44 -4.75 1.23 2.87
N GLY A 45 -5.66 1.12 3.84
CA GLY A 45 -6.53 -0.04 3.98
C GLY A 45 -7.33 -0.30 2.71
N MET A 46 -7.98 0.73 2.16
CA MET A 46 -8.70 0.61 0.89
C MET A 46 -7.78 0.16 -0.26
N ALA A 47 -6.56 0.72 -0.36
CA ALA A 47 -5.59 0.28 -1.36
C ALA A 47 -5.20 -1.20 -1.20
N PHE A 48 -4.92 -1.66 0.02
CA PHE A 48 -4.57 -3.06 0.30
C PHE A 48 -5.74 -4.01 0.05
N HIS A 49 -6.98 -3.61 0.36
CA HIS A 49 -8.16 -4.40 0.05
C HIS A 49 -8.31 -4.62 -1.45
N GLU A 50 -8.16 -3.55 -2.24
CA GLU A 50 -8.25 -3.61 -3.69
C GLU A 50 -7.09 -4.43 -4.29
N LEU A 51 -5.86 -4.24 -3.82
CA LEU A 51 -4.69 -5.01 -4.25
C LEU A 51 -4.85 -6.50 -3.93
N GLY A 52 -5.24 -6.85 -2.70
CA GLY A 52 -5.48 -8.25 -2.33
C GLY A 52 -6.63 -8.89 -3.12
N THR A 53 -7.70 -8.13 -3.37
CA THR A 53 -8.81 -8.59 -4.23
C THR A 53 -8.35 -8.83 -5.66
N ASN A 54 -7.51 -7.94 -6.20
CA ASN A 54 -6.99 -8.07 -7.55
C ASN A 54 -6.00 -9.23 -7.65
N SER A 55 -5.11 -9.38 -6.66
CA SER A 55 -4.12 -10.46 -6.64
C SER A 55 -4.77 -11.83 -6.55
N SER A 56 -5.79 -11.99 -5.70
CA SER A 56 -6.52 -13.26 -5.54
C SER A 56 -7.40 -13.63 -6.73
N LYS A 57 -7.85 -12.66 -7.54
CA LYS A 57 -8.70 -12.92 -8.71
C LYS A 57 -7.93 -13.04 -10.02
N TYR A 58 -6.89 -12.23 -10.18
CA TYR A 58 -6.26 -11.99 -11.48
C TYR A 58 -4.72 -11.95 -11.41
N GLY A 59 -4.13 -11.98 -10.21
CA GLY A 59 -2.71 -11.76 -9.99
C GLY A 59 -1.98 -12.96 -9.40
N ALA A 60 -0.91 -12.69 -8.65
CA ALA A 60 -0.02 -13.71 -8.12
C ALA A 60 -0.69 -14.69 -7.15
N LEU A 61 -1.64 -14.23 -6.33
CA LEU A 61 -2.33 -15.12 -5.39
C LEU A 61 -3.33 -16.06 -6.08
N ALA A 62 -3.79 -15.74 -7.29
CA ALA A 62 -4.71 -16.55 -8.07
C ALA A 62 -4.08 -17.79 -8.74
N VAL A 63 -2.74 -17.86 -8.79
CA VAL A 63 -2.02 -18.97 -9.43
C VAL A 63 -1.08 -19.65 -8.45
N ASP A 64 -0.77 -20.92 -8.72
CA ASP A 64 0.23 -21.64 -7.95
C ASP A 64 1.63 -21.03 -8.16
N GLY A 65 2.37 -20.87 -7.06
CA GLY A 65 3.74 -20.35 -7.08
C GLY A 65 3.86 -18.84 -7.31
N GLY A 66 2.76 -18.09 -7.40
CA GLY A 66 2.83 -16.62 -7.36
C GLY A 66 3.10 -16.10 -5.96
N HIS A 67 3.83 -14.98 -5.87
CA HIS A 67 4.27 -14.34 -4.63
C HIS A 67 3.93 -12.85 -4.62
N VAL A 68 3.61 -12.34 -3.43
CA VAL A 68 3.38 -10.91 -3.16
C VAL A 68 4.44 -10.41 -2.17
N GLU A 69 5.18 -9.38 -2.57
CA GLU A 69 6.11 -8.66 -1.72
C GLU A 69 5.60 -7.25 -1.46
N ILE A 70 5.55 -6.87 -0.19
CA ILE A 70 5.13 -5.53 0.25
C ILE A 70 6.25 -4.96 1.07
N THR A 71 6.95 -4.00 0.49
CA THR A 71 8.08 -3.32 1.12
C THR A 71 7.74 -1.86 1.34
N TRP A 72 8.26 -1.29 2.43
CA TRP A 72 8.24 0.15 2.61
C TRP A 72 9.50 0.65 3.31
N LYS A 73 9.81 1.91 3.04
CA LYS A 73 10.98 2.59 3.58
C LYS A 73 10.68 4.07 3.83
N VAL A 74 11.48 4.66 4.72
CA VAL A 74 11.46 6.09 5.01
C VAL A 74 12.82 6.66 4.62
N GLU A 75 12.82 7.63 3.73
CA GLU A 75 14.05 8.23 3.20
C GLU A 75 13.96 9.76 3.18
N MET A 76 15.10 10.44 3.12
CA MET A 76 15.14 11.88 2.90
C MET A 76 14.92 12.18 1.42
N GLY A 77 13.88 12.95 1.11
CA GLY A 77 13.58 13.41 -0.23
C GLY A 77 14.48 14.57 -0.69
N PRO A 78 14.43 14.93 -1.99
CA PRO A 78 15.24 16.02 -2.57
C PRO A 78 14.98 17.39 -1.96
N ASP A 79 13.81 17.59 -1.35
CA ASP A 79 13.36 18.81 -0.69
C ASP A 79 13.72 18.85 0.81
N ALA A 80 14.61 17.95 1.25
CA ALA A 80 14.98 17.75 2.66
C ALA A 80 13.79 17.41 3.57
N ARG A 81 12.72 16.80 3.02
CA ARG A 81 11.60 16.26 3.81
C ARG A 81 11.64 14.74 3.82
N ARG A 82 11.18 14.13 4.92
CA ARG A 82 11.05 12.67 5.00
C ARG A 82 9.91 12.18 4.11
N ARG A 83 10.21 11.21 3.26
CA ARG A 83 9.28 10.54 2.37
C ARG A 83 9.03 9.11 2.83
N PHE A 84 7.79 8.67 2.68
CA PHE A 84 7.38 7.30 2.79
C PHE A 84 7.25 6.72 1.38
N HIS A 85 7.93 5.61 1.15
CA HIS A 85 7.84 4.85 -0.10
C HIS A 85 7.32 3.46 0.22
N LEU A 86 6.21 3.08 -0.40
CA LEU A 86 5.65 1.74 -0.33
C LEU A 86 5.63 1.13 -1.73
N LEU A 87 6.01 -0.14 -1.80
CA LEU A 87 5.99 -0.95 -3.01
C LEU A 87 5.19 -2.21 -2.72
N TRP A 88 4.16 -2.46 -3.53
CA TRP A 88 3.51 -3.74 -3.69
C TRP A 88 4.00 -4.36 -4.99
N GLU A 89 4.61 -5.53 -4.92
CA GLU A 89 5.12 -6.27 -6.06
C GLU A 89 4.52 -7.68 -6.09
N GLU A 90 3.93 -8.04 -7.22
CA GLU A 90 3.46 -9.39 -7.50
C GLU A 90 4.37 -10.04 -8.53
N THR A 91 4.77 -11.29 -8.30
CA THR A 91 5.59 -12.06 -9.23
C THR A 91 5.04 -13.47 -9.43
N SER A 92 5.15 -14.00 -10.64
CA SER A 92 4.84 -15.40 -10.94
C SER A 92 5.52 -15.87 -12.21
N SER A 93 5.82 -17.17 -12.28
CA SER A 93 6.27 -17.83 -13.52
C SER A 93 5.13 -18.13 -14.50
N ALA A 94 3.86 -17.92 -14.11
CA ALA A 94 2.71 -18.12 -14.99
C ALA A 94 2.51 -16.91 -15.92
N ALA A 95 2.41 -17.18 -17.22
CA ALA A 95 2.14 -16.15 -18.22
C ALA A 95 0.74 -15.53 -18.03
N GLY A 96 0.62 -14.22 -18.24
CA GLY A 96 -0.67 -13.51 -18.24
C GLY A 96 -1.07 -12.83 -16.92
N ILE A 97 -0.31 -13.01 -15.83
CA ILE A 97 -0.43 -12.15 -14.65
C ILE A 97 -0.03 -10.72 -15.02
N GLY A 98 -0.88 -9.75 -14.68
CA GLY A 98 -0.70 -8.35 -15.06
C GLY A 98 -1.17 -7.99 -16.48
N VAL A 99 -1.61 -8.97 -17.30
CA VAL A 99 -1.94 -8.74 -18.73
C VAL A 99 -3.47 -8.78 -19.01
N ALA A 100 -4.28 -9.15 -18.01
CA ALA A 100 -5.73 -9.39 -18.15
C ALA A 100 -6.60 -8.16 -18.50
N GLU A 101 -6.03 -6.96 -18.68
CA GLU A 101 -6.79 -5.78 -19.12
C GLU A 101 -6.90 -5.63 -20.66
N LYS A 102 -6.09 -6.34 -21.48
CA LYS A 102 -6.14 -6.15 -22.95
C LYS A 102 -7.31 -6.84 -23.67
N ASN A 103 -7.96 -7.83 -23.08
CA ASN A 103 -9.03 -8.57 -23.75
C ASN A 103 -10.37 -8.38 -23.05
N GLY A 104 -11.02 -7.26 -23.34
CA GLY A 104 -12.42 -7.04 -22.99
C GLY A 104 -13.32 -8.08 -23.66
N LYS A 105 -13.70 -9.14 -22.93
CA LYS A 105 -14.76 -10.06 -23.33
C LYS A 105 -15.34 -10.85 -22.14
N GLU A 106 -15.68 -10.18 -21.06
CA GLU A 106 -16.68 -10.72 -20.12
C GLU A 106 -17.81 -9.71 -19.92
N LYS A 107 -18.95 -10.03 -20.52
CA LYS A 107 -20.22 -9.32 -20.38
C LYS A 107 -20.70 -9.50 -18.95
N GLY A 108 -20.89 -8.42 -18.19
CA GLY A 108 -21.77 -8.49 -17.01
C GLY A 108 -21.62 -7.42 -15.93
N VAL A 109 -20.42 -6.89 -15.63
CA VAL A 109 -20.26 -5.91 -14.53
C VAL A 109 -19.26 -4.83 -14.92
N ALA A 110 -19.73 -3.81 -15.63
CA ALA A 110 -18.93 -2.65 -16.02
C ALA A 110 -18.59 -1.70 -14.85
N GLU A 111 -19.17 -1.91 -13.66
CA GLU A 111 -19.05 -0.96 -12.53
C GLU A 111 -17.83 -1.18 -11.62
N ARG A 112 -17.20 -2.36 -11.62
CA ARG A 112 -16.04 -2.63 -10.71
C ARG A 112 -14.67 -2.40 -11.33
N LYS A 113 -14.55 -2.39 -12.66
CA LYS A 113 -13.26 -2.34 -13.36
C LYS A 113 -12.53 -1.00 -13.25
N GLY A 114 -13.22 0.09 -12.89
CA GLY A 114 -12.61 1.41 -12.71
C GLY A 114 -12.26 1.73 -11.26
N PHE A 115 -12.99 1.18 -10.29
CA PHE A 115 -12.91 1.61 -8.89
C PHE A 115 -11.54 1.30 -8.27
N GLY A 116 -11.04 0.07 -8.41
CA GLY A 116 -9.73 -0.31 -7.87
C GLY A 116 -8.58 0.52 -8.45
N THR A 117 -8.56 0.73 -9.78
CA THR A 117 -7.55 1.59 -10.42
C THR A 117 -7.66 3.04 -9.95
N VAL A 118 -8.88 3.57 -9.77
CA VAL A 118 -9.12 4.92 -9.24
C VAL A 118 -8.63 5.02 -7.78
N VAL A 119 -8.88 4.02 -6.94
CA VAL A 119 -8.35 3.97 -5.58
C VAL A 119 -6.83 4.04 -5.59
N LEU A 120 -6.19 3.17 -6.36
CA LEU A 120 -4.74 2.99 -6.36
C LEU A 120 -3.99 4.15 -7.01
N GLN A 121 -4.49 4.71 -8.11
CA GLN A 121 -3.79 5.74 -8.87
C GLN A 121 -4.18 7.17 -8.49
N ARG A 122 -5.31 7.36 -7.81
CA ARG A 122 -5.87 8.69 -7.56
C ARG A 122 -6.27 8.91 -6.12
N VAL A 123 -7.18 8.11 -5.56
CA VAL A 123 -7.76 8.41 -4.23
C VAL A 123 -6.70 8.29 -3.14
N ALA A 124 -6.04 7.14 -3.02
CA ALA A 124 -5.03 6.93 -2.00
C ALA A 124 -3.85 7.93 -2.08
N PRO A 125 -3.17 8.12 -3.23
CA PRO A 125 -2.08 9.08 -3.32
C PRO A 125 -2.55 10.53 -3.06
N GLN A 126 -3.69 10.97 -3.59
CA GLN A 126 -4.16 12.34 -3.38
C GLN A 126 -4.52 12.61 -1.91
N SER A 127 -5.21 11.68 -1.25
CA SER A 127 -5.54 11.79 0.17
C SER A 127 -4.33 11.84 1.08
N LEU A 128 -3.19 11.29 0.63
CA LEU A 128 -1.93 11.24 1.37
C LEU A 128 -0.92 12.28 0.86
N SER A 129 -1.35 13.27 0.07
CA SER A 129 -0.49 14.31 -0.51
C SER A 129 0.72 13.75 -1.27
N GLY A 130 0.52 12.59 -1.88
CA GLY A 130 1.52 11.79 -2.56
C GLY A 130 1.22 11.58 -4.03
N SER A 131 1.98 10.65 -4.61
CA SER A 131 1.81 10.17 -5.97
C SER A 131 1.94 8.65 -6.00
N SER A 132 1.48 8.02 -7.07
CA SER A 132 1.60 6.58 -7.24
C SER A 132 1.84 6.19 -8.68
N SER A 133 2.49 5.05 -8.89
CA SER A 133 2.58 4.39 -10.20
C SER A 133 1.98 2.99 -10.14
N LEU A 134 1.51 2.50 -11.28
CA LEU A 134 1.06 1.12 -11.45
C LEU A 134 1.64 0.60 -12.76
N GLU A 135 2.54 -0.36 -12.66
CA GLU A 135 3.26 -0.95 -13.77
C GLU A 135 2.90 -2.42 -13.88
N ARG A 136 2.72 -2.89 -15.12
CA ARG A 136 2.39 -4.28 -15.41
C ARG A 136 3.27 -4.79 -16.52
N SER A 137 3.86 -5.94 -16.30
CA SER A 137 4.64 -6.71 -17.27
C SER A 137 4.20 -8.16 -17.22
N ASP A 138 4.61 -8.97 -18.18
CA ASP A 138 4.28 -10.39 -18.15
C ASP A 138 4.86 -11.04 -16.88
N GLY A 139 3.99 -11.65 -16.07
CA GLY A 139 4.37 -12.28 -14.81
C GLY A 139 4.64 -11.32 -13.65
N SER A 140 4.41 -10.00 -13.79
CA SER A 140 4.66 -9.04 -12.72
C SER A 140 3.70 -7.84 -12.69
N LEU A 141 3.31 -7.43 -11.49
CA LEU A 141 2.58 -6.19 -11.23
C LEU A 141 3.27 -5.42 -10.11
N LYS A 142 3.49 -4.12 -10.33
CA LYS A 142 4.09 -3.23 -9.33
C LYS A 142 3.19 -2.03 -9.09
N TRP A 143 2.80 -1.81 -7.85
CA TRP A 143 2.18 -0.56 -7.42
C TRP A 143 3.11 0.13 -6.42
N ALA A 144 3.51 1.36 -6.74
CA ALA A 144 4.33 2.17 -5.86
C ALA A 144 3.55 3.38 -5.37
N LEU A 145 3.64 3.68 -4.08
CA LEU A 145 3.09 4.87 -3.44
C LEU A 145 4.23 5.66 -2.79
N ASP A 146 4.26 6.96 -3.07
CA ASP A 146 5.22 7.90 -2.52
C ASP A 146 4.45 9.06 -1.87
N ALA A 147 4.69 9.32 -0.58
CA ALA A 147 3.97 10.34 0.18
C ALA A 147 4.89 11.03 1.22
N PRO A 148 4.57 12.26 1.66
CA PRO A 148 5.24 12.87 2.81
C PRO A 148 5.03 12.01 4.04
N LEU A 149 6.07 11.75 4.83
CA LEU A 149 5.94 10.91 6.03
C LEU A 149 4.92 11.47 7.03
N GLU A 150 4.82 12.80 7.13
CA GLU A 150 3.84 13.53 7.97
C GLU A 150 2.38 13.26 7.60
N ALA A 151 2.10 12.82 6.37
CA ALA A 151 0.76 12.40 5.94
C ALA A 151 0.46 10.93 6.28
N ILE A 152 1.47 10.17 6.73
CA ILE A 152 1.40 8.73 6.99
C ILE A 152 1.32 8.43 8.47
N ILE A 153 2.22 9.00 9.27
CA ILE A 153 2.36 8.63 10.69
C ILE A 153 1.64 9.59 11.62
N VAL A 154 1.28 9.11 12.81
CA VAL A 154 0.87 9.99 13.91
C VAL A 154 2.08 10.87 14.28
N PRO A 155 1.91 12.20 14.40
CA PRO A 155 2.98 13.06 14.91
C PRO A 155 3.38 12.60 16.31
N GLN A 156 4.65 12.26 16.52
CA GLN A 156 5.16 12.06 17.87
C GLN A 156 5.30 13.45 18.50
N LEU A 157 4.33 13.83 19.36
CA LEU A 157 4.52 15.00 20.22
C LEU A 157 5.67 14.69 21.19
N GLY A 158 6.79 15.41 21.05
CA GLY A 158 7.83 15.47 22.08
C GLY A 158 9.13 14.71 21.79
N ALA A 159 9.91 15.16 20.81
CA ALA A 159 11.35 14.94 20.78
C ALA A 159 12.13 16.24 20.50
N GLU A 160 11.60 17.38 20.95
CA GLU A 160 12.35 18.64 21.04
C GLU A 160 11.91 19.36 22.32
N THR A 161 12.52 18.98 23.44
CA THR A 161 12.69 19.85 24.61
C THR A 161 13.73 19.19 25.50
N ASP A 162 14.96 19.71 25.42
CA ASP A 162 15.80 20.11 26.56
C ASP A 162 17.28 19.90 26.21
N SER A 163 17.83 20.85 25.45
CA SER A 163 19.28 21.01 25.27
C SER A 163 19.56 22.47 24.96
N ASP A 164 19.09 23.38 25.82
CA ASP A 164 19.56 24.77 25.88
C ASP A 164 19.21 25.38 27.25
N ILE A 165 19.62 24.72 28.32
CA ILE A 165 20.02 25.40 29.56
C ILE A 165 21.34 24.76 30.02
N ALA A 166 22.44 25.25 29.48
CA ALA A 166 23.76 25.04 30.07
C ALA A 166 24.59 26.32 29.98
N VAL A 167 24.76 26.91 31.17
CA VAL A 167 25.75 27.91 31.64
C VAL A 167 25.50 29.37 31.28
#